data_AF-A0A5N5RG73-F1
#
_entry.id   AF-A0A5N5RG73-F1
#
_cell.length_a   1.000
_cell.length_b   1.000
_cell.length_c   1.000
_cell.angle_alpha   90.00
_cell.angle_beta   90.00
_cell.angle_gamma   90.00
#
_symmetry.space_group_name_H-M   'P 1'
#
loop_
_entity.id
_entity.type
_entity.pdbx_description
1 polymer ?
#
loop_
_entity_poly.entity_id
_entity_poly.type
_entity_poly.pdbx_seq_one_letter_code
_entity_poly.pdbx_strand_id
1 'polypeptide(L)'
;MADRFPVVLRGYDKEKVDNAFRAAQETLQSLREQIQRDDEQKLALQAQLQEERRKKAAPANNTFASLGANAQQMLASAEQTSAELLNRAKQDAAATRATAKAQAATLINNAKLDARHIIDDANAKAATIIGNAKNEADTVTTAAQEDAAQLRAETAKTVSEQRQTVDLELSNSREEHNKRLASERAAQERQIADMRAQATAKVAELRKSANEEITRLKSETSDQIEAALAEANKKLSDVREQVSKMLTDARRKAGEITDAANAKAQEITDEAEVRRTKTMSQVSAEVEQIRADIAAQQDEATKKVDALLAHLEERRAAAKQEADQLISQAKNVREEADAYASAKRQEADGQATQLIRKAGEEADAQIQQRRDAAKSEIDGLNQHIEQLQQREAEITQRVSELRTMFSKAFSGFGFGTGADGAGAAASAASAASGTAPAPASSPIDHLPVSAPVPMPAQAAAAPAAPAAAPVAAQQAAVAAAADEPSEVAASDAVAADAVHADSEETAAASAESSAAAAQQPAAAQQAGEPDAR
;
A
#
# COMPACT_ATOMS: atom_id res chain seq x y z
N MET A 1 37.92 -137.75 -94.17
CA MET A 1 38.02 -137.73 -95.67
C MET A 1 36.99 -136.80 -96.29
N ALA A 2 35.75 -136.77 -95.78
CA ALA A 2 34.75 -135.76 -96.16
C ALA A 2 35.25 -134.31 -95.97
N ASP A 3 36.11 -134.08 -94.97
CA ASP A 3 36.63 -132.77 -94.54
C ASP A 3 37.45 -132.03 -95.61
N ARG A 4 37.91 -132.73 -96.66
CA ARG A 4 38.68 -132.12 -97.76
C ARG A 4 37.80 -131.68 -98.94
N PHE A 5 36.55 -132.14 -99.00
CA PHE A 5 35.60 -131.89 -100.09
C PHE A 5 34.19 -131.62 -99.54
N PRO A 6 33.86 -130.36 -99.22
CA PRO A 6 32.52 -130.02 -98.72
C PRO A 6 31.46 -130.31 -99.78
N VAL A 7 30.28 -130.74 -99.33
CA VAL A 7 29.12 -131.07 -100.18
C VAL A 7 28.13 -129.92 -100.13
N VAL A 8 27.84 -129.34 -101.29
CA VAL A 8 26.79 -128.34 -101.51
C VAL A 8 25.52 -129.07 -101.99
N LEU A 9 24.36 -128.41 -102.01
CA LEU A 9 23.03 -129.02 -102.15
C LEU A 9 22.77 -129.91 -103.39
N ARG A 10 23.70 -130.01 -104.36
CA ARG A 10 23.66 -130.97 -105.49
C ARG A 10 25.02 -131.61 -105.84
N GLY A 11 26.00 -131.65 -104.92
CA GLY A 11 27.27 -132.36 -105.14
C GLY A 11 28.46 -131.75 -104.38
N TYR A 12 29.66 -132.31 -104.58
CA TYR A 12 30.90 -131.75 -104.03
C TYR A 12 31.19 -130.36 -104.62
N ASP A 13 31.77 -129.48 -103.79
CA ASP A 13 32.30 -128.19 -104.22
C ASP A 13 33.40 -128.39 -105.29
N LYS A 14 33.06 -128.05 -106.54
CA LYS A 14 33.94 -128.24 -107.69
C LYS A 14 35.25 -127.48 -107.54
N GLU A 15 35.26 -126.27 -106.97
CA GLU A 15 36.48 -125.48 -106.83
C GLU A 15 37.42 -126.11 -105.80
N LYS A 16 36.89 -126.69 -104.72
CA LYS A 16 37.72 -127.43 -103.75
C LYS A 16 38.25 -128.74 -104.33
N VAL A 17 37.44 -129.43 -105.15
CA VAL A 17 37.85 -130.64 -105.89
C VAL A 17 38.98 -130.31 -106.88
N ASP A 18 38.80 -129.33 -107.76
CA ASP A 18 39.79 -128.95 -108.78
C ASP A 18 41.09 -128.45 -108.15
N ASN A 19 41.03 -127.68 -107.05
CA ASN A 19 42.23 -127.23 -106.34
C ASN A 19 42.99 -128.39 -105.64
N ALA A 20 42.29 -129.38 -105.08
CA ALA A 20 42.96 -130.54 -104.50
C ALA A 20 43.56 -131.47 -105.58
N PHE A 21 42.91 -131.60 -106.74
CA PHE A 21 43.49 -132.30 -107.89
C PHE A 21 44.74 -131.59 -108.41
N ARG A 22 44.77 -130.26 -108.45
CA ARG A 22 45.98 -129.50 -108.82
C ARG A 22 47.13 -129.75 -107.83
N ALA A 23 46.88 -129.66 -106.53
CA ALA A 23 47.88 -129.98 -105.50
C ALA A 23 48.35 -131.46 -105.54
N ALA A 24 47.46 -132.39 -105.93
CA ALA A 24 47.83 -133.80 -106.14
C ALA A 24 48.70 -134.00 -107.40
N GLN A 25 48.47 -133.20 -108.45
CA GLN A 25 49.31 -133.21 -109.66
C GLN A 25 50.69 -132.60 -109.39
N GLU A 26 50.76 -131.48 -108.66
CA GLU A 26 52.00 -130.82 -108.25
C GLU A 26 52.87 -131.75 -107.38
N THR A 27 52.28 -132.43 -106.39
CA THR A 27 53.01 -133.42 -105.56
C THR A 27 53.47 -134.63 -106.37
N LEU A 28 52.68 -135.10 -107.35
CA LEU A 28 53.08 -136.16 -108.29
C LEU A 28 54.11 -135.72 -109.35
N GLN A 29 54.30 -134.41 -109.58
CA GLN A 29 55.42 -133.90 -110.39
C GLN A 29 56.69 -133.85 -109.54
N SER A 30 56.63 -133.26 -108.35
CA SER A 30 57.75 -133.20 -107.39
C SER A 30 58.33 -134.59 -107.07
N LEU A 31 57.47 -135.58 -106.81
CA LEU A 31 57.89 -136.97 -106.58
C LEU A 31 58.59 -137.60 -107.80
N ARG A 32 58.18 -137.27 -109.03
CA ARG A 32 58.84 -137.78 -110.25
C ARG A 32 60.20 -137.13 -110.47
N GLU A 33 60.32 -135.82 -110.27
CA GLU A 33 61.62 -135.15 -110.33
C GLU A 33 62.59 -135.68 -109.28
N GLN A 34 62.11 -135.98 -108.06
CA GLN A 34 62.94 -136.56 -107.01
C GLN A 34 63.46 -137.95 -107.42
N ILE A 35 62.59 -138.83 -107.92
CA ILE A 35 62.99 -140.16 -108.39
C ILE A 35 64.02 -140.07 -109.53
N GLN A 36 63.85 -139.12 -110.48
CA GLN A 36 64.82 -138.89 -111.55
C GLN A 36 66.20 -138.48 -111.00
N ARG A 37 66.25 -137.51 -110.08
CA ARG A 37 67.50 -137.08 -109.41
C ARG A 37 68.17 -138.22 -108.64
N ASP A 38 67.36 -139.07 -107.97
CA ASP A 38 67.86 -140.19 -107.17
C ASP A 38 68.41 -141.34 -108.03
N ASP A 39 67.86 -141.57 -109.24
CA ASP A 39 68.39 -142.57 -110.18
C ASP A 39 69.61 -142.05 -110.97
N GLU A 40 69.66 -140.77 -111.32
CA GLU A 40 70.89 -140.13 -111.84
C GLU A 40 72.06 -140.25 -110.85
N GLN A 41 71.81 -140.02 -109.56
CA GLN A 41 72.80 -140.22 -108.50
C GLN A 41 73.25 -141.68 -108.37
N LYS A 42 72.34 -142.67 -108.47
CA LYS A 42 72.73 -144.10 -108.50
C LYS A 42 73.66 -144.42 -109.66
N LEU A 43 73.37 -143.91 -110.86
CA LEU A 43 74.19 -144.14 -112.05
C LEU A 43 75.60 -143.53 -111.88
N ALA A 44 75.69 -142.29 -111.38
CA ALA A 44 76.97 -141.65 -111.08
C ALA A 44 77.79 -142.43 -110.04
N LEU A 45 77.16 -142.91 -108.95
CA LEU A 45 77.81 -143.71 -107.91
C LEU A 45 78.26 -145.09 -108.43
N GLN A 46 77.48 -145.73 -109.33
CA GLN A 46 77.90 -146.97 -109.98
C GLN A 46 79.10 -146.76 -110.91
N ALA A 47 79.16 -145.66 -111.65
CA ALA A 47 80.31 -145.32 -112.48
C ALA A 47 81.58 -145.11 -111.63
N GLN A 48 81.48 -144.34 -110.54
CA GLN A 48 82.59 -144.15 -109.58
C GLN A 48 83.05 -145.47 -108.97
N LEU A 49 82.13 -146.38 -108.62
CA LEU A 49 82.47 -147.72 -108.12
C LEU A 49 83.19 -148.59 -109.16
N GLN A 50 82.94 -148.41 -110.46
CA GLN A 50 83.71 -149.08 -111.51
C GLN A 50 85.10 -148.45 -111.69
N GLU A 51 85.23 -147.12 -111.61
CA GLU A 51 86.54 -146.46 -111.66
C GLU A 51 87.43 -146.84 -110.48
N GLU A 52 86.92 -146.80 -109.24
CA GLU A 52 87.69 -147.20 -108.05
C GLU A 52 88.07 -148.68 -108.06
N ARG A 53 87.24 -149.55 -108.64
CA ARG A 53 87.61 -150.96 -108.91
C ARG A 53 88.71 -151.07 -109.96
N ARG A 54 88.73 -150.23 -111.01
CA ARG A 54 89.83 -150.18 -111.99
C ARG A 54 91.13 -149.64 -111.38
N LYS A 55 91.08 -148.56 -110.60
CA LYS A 55 92.26 -147.97 -109.93
C LYS A 55 92.95 -148.96 -108.98
N LYS A 56 92.18 -149.81 -108.28
CA LYS A 56 92.72 -150.85 -107.38
C LYS A 56 93.22 -152.13 -108.08
N ALA A 57 93.06 -152.27 -109.39
CA ALA A 57 93.42 -153.48 -110.12
C ALA A 57 94.87 -153.51 -110.65
N ALA A 58 95.64 -152.41 -110.53
CA ALA A 58 97.02 -152.32 -111.00
C ALA A 58 98.02 -152.50 -109.82
N PRO A 59 98.87 -153.55 -109.83
CA PRO A 59 99.88 -153.75 -108.78
C PRO A 59 101.07 -152.80 -108.96
N ALA A 60 101.45 -152.10 -107.88
CA ALA A 60 102.57 -151.15 -107.87
C ALA A 60 103.81 -151.73 -107.16
N ASN A 61 104.95 -151.75 -107.85
CA ASN A 61 106.24 -152.20 -107.29
C ASN A 61 107.00 -151.01 -106.69
N ASN A 62 107.04 -150.92 -105.36
CA ASN A 62 107.73 -149.86 -104.61
C ASN A 62 109.11 -150.32 -104.11
N THR A 63 110.09 -149.41 -104.09
CA THR A 63 111.48 -149.70 -103.66
C THR A 63 111.96 -148.67 -102.63
N PHE A 64 112.65 -149.11 -101.58
CA PHE A 64 112.95 -148.34 -100.36
C PHE A 64 113.52 -146.92 -100.53
N ALA A 65 114.21 -146.62 -101.63
CA ALA A 65 114.68 -145.26 -101.93
C ALA A 65 113.52 -144.25 -102.06
N SER A 66 112.36 -144.66 -102.58
CA SER A 66 111.17 -143.80 -102.61
C SER A 66 110.60 -143.54 -101.22
N LEU A 67 110.88 -144.39 -100.23
CA LEU A 67 110.38 -144.23 -98.85
C LEU A 67 111.06 -143.06 -98.14
N GLY A 68 112.35 -142.82 -98.38
CA GLY A 68 113.09 -141.67 -97.85
C GLY A 68 112.66 -140.35 -98.50
N ALA A 69 112.53 -140.35 -99.84
CA ALA A 69 112.01 -139.19 -100.58
C ALA A 69 110.55 -138.88 -100.19
N ASN A 70 109.71 -139.90 -100.05
CA ASN A 70 108.33 -139.76 -99.58
C ASN A 70 108.29 -139.29 -98.12
N ALA A 71 109.18 -139.75 -97.22
CA ALA A 71 109.24 -139.22 -95.86
C ALA A 71 109.58 -137.73 -95.81
N GLN A 72 110.53 -137.25 -96.64
CA GLN A 72 110.82 -135.81 -96.76
C GLN A 72 109.67 -135.04 -97.43
N GLN A 73 109.04 -135.60 -98.46
CA GLN A 73 107.86 -135.02 -99.11
C GLN A 73 106.63 -134.98 -98.17
N MET A 74 106.49 -135.97 -97.29
CA MET A 74 105.44 -136.05 -96.27
C MET A 74 105.73 -135.07 -95.14
N LEU A 75 106.99 -134.88 -94.73
CA LEU A 75 107.35 -133.85 -93.76
C LEU A 75 107.09 -132.45 -94.35
N ALA A 76 107.57 -132.17 -95.57
CA ALA A 76 107.36 -130.88 -96.22
C ALA A 76 105.87 -130.58 -96.49
N SER A 77 105.08 -131.59 -96.88
CA SER A 77 103.62 -131.42 -97.03
C SER A 77 102.88 -131.38 -95.69
N ALA A 78 103.37 -132.02 -94.63
CA ALA A 78 102.84 -131.86 -93.27
C ALA A 78 103.16 -130.47 -92.69
N GLU A 79 104.36 -129.93 -92.94
CA GLU A 79 104.73 -128.55 -92.58
C GLU A 79 103.91 -127.54 -93.39
N GLN A 80 103.76 -127.76 -94.71
CA GLN A 80 102.92 -126.91 -95.56
C GLN A 80 101.46 -126.94 -95.11
N THR A 81 100.87 -128.13 -94.91
CA THR A 81 99.47 -128.23 -94.45
C THR A 81 99.28 -127.77 -93.01
N SER A 82 100.29 -127.87 -92.13
CA SER A 82 100.25 -127.29 -90.79
C SER A 82 100.34 -125.76 -90.83
N ALA A 83 101.19 -125.19 -91.68
CA ALA A 83 101.28 -123.75 -91.89
C ALA A 83 99.98 -123.19 -92.53
N GLU A 84 99.41 -123.91 -93.50
CA GLU A 84 98.13 -123.60 -94.12
C GLU A 84 96.98 -123.71 -93.12
N LEU A 85 96.92 -124.77 -92.31
CA LEU A 85 95.93 -124.93 -91.24
C LEU A 85 96.06 -123.85 -90.15
N LEU A 86 97.28 -123.48 -89.75
CA LEU A 86 97.51 -122.39 -88.80
C LEU A 86 97.14 -121.02 -89.40
N ASN A 87 97.39 -120.79 -90.69
CA ASN A 87 96.99 -119.56 -91.36
C ASN A 87 95.48 -119.50 -91.57
N ARG A 88 94.84 -120.61 -91.91
CA ARG A 88 93.38 -120.76 -91.97
C ARG A 88 92.76 -120.53 -90.59
N ALA A 89 93.25 -121.18 -89.54
CA ALA A 89 92.78 -120.95 -88.17
C ALA A 89 92.96 -119.50 -87.71
N LYS A 90 94.04 -118.81 -88.11
CA LYS A 90 94.21 -117.36 -87.89
C LYS A 90 93.20 -116.53 -88.69
N GLN A 91 92.91 -116.88 -89.93
CA GLN A 91 91.91 -116.21 -90.78
C GLN A 91 90.49 -116.43 -90.21
N ASP A 92 90.12 -117.65 -89.85
CA ASP A 92 88.84 -118.01 -89.23
C ASP A 92 88.69 -117.32 -87.86
N ALA A 93 89.76 -117.25 -87.04
CA ALA A 93 89.77 -116.50 -85.79
C ALA A 93 89.68 -114.98 -86.00
N ALA A 94 90.24 -114.43 -87.09
CA ALA A 94 90.10 -113.03 -87.44
C ALA A 94 88.68 -112.71 -87.96
N ALA A 95 88.13 -113.57 -88.82
CA ALA A 95 86.78 -113.46 -89.37
C ALA A 95 85.71 -113.57 -88.28
N THR A 96 85.79 -114.55 -87.38
CA THR A 96 84.87 -114.68 -86.23
C THR A 96 84.99 -113.51 -85.26
N ARG A 97 86.18 -112.96 -85.03
CA ARG A 97 86.35 -111.71 -84.26
C ARG A 97 85.76 -110.50 -85.00
N ALA A 98 85.82 -110.45 -86.32
CA ALA A 98 85.23 -109.38 -87.12
C ALA A 98 83.70 -109.45 -87.13
N THR A 99 83.11 -110.63 -87.33
CA THR A 99 81.65 -110.83 -87.28
C THR A 99 81.09 -110.59 -85.88
N ALA A 100 81.75 -111.08 -84.82
CA ALA A 100 81.35 -110.81 -83.43
C ALA A 100 81.43 -109.30 -83.09
N LYS A 101 82.46 -108.58 -83.56
CA LYS A 101 82.55 -107.12 -83.42
C LYS A 101 81.44 -106.39 -84.19
N ALA A 102 81.12 -106.84 -85.41
CA ALA A 102 80.04 -106.26 -86.20
C ALA A 102 78.66 -106.50 -85.54
N GLN A 103 78.39 -107.73 -85.06
CA GLN A 103 77.18 -108.06 -84.32
C GLN A 103 77.05 -107.25 -83.03
N ALA A 104 78.13 -107.11 -82.26
CA ALA A 104 78.14 -106.27 -81.06
C ALA A 104 77.91 -104.78 -81.39
N ALA A 105 78.50 -104.26 -82.46
CA ALA A 105 78.28 -102.88 -82.91
C ALA A 105 76.82 -102.65 -83.33
N THR A 106 76.22 -103.59 -84.09
CA THR A 106 74.78 -103.55 -84.45
C THR A 106 73.90 -103.60 -83.21
N LEU A 107 74.16 -104.50 -82.26
CA LEU A 107 73.39 -104.60 -81.01
C LEU A 107 73.49 -103.30 -80.19
N ILE A 108 74.69 -102.72 -80.06
CA ILE A 108 74.90 -101.44 -79.37
C ILE A 108 74.19 -100.29 -80.09
N ASN A 109 74.14 -100.29 -81.42
CA ASN A 109 73.43 -99.26 -82.18
C ASN A 109 71.91 -99.41 -82.07
N ASN A 110 71.38 -100.64 -82.13
CA ASN A 110 69.96 -100.92 -81.91
C ASN A 110 69.56 -100.50 -80.48
N ALA A 111 70.27 -100.95 -79.45
CA ALA A 111 69.99 -100.56 -78.06
C ALA A 111 70.08 -99.04 -77.82
N LYS A 112 70.90 -98.31 -78.59
CA LYS A 112 70.93 -96.83 -78.57
C LYS A 112 69.74 -96.19 -79.28
N LEU A 113 69.18 -96.82 -80.31
CA LEU A 113 67.95 -96.38 -80.95
C LEU A 113 66.74 -96.69 -80.06
N ASP A 114 66.65 -97.90 -79.51
CA ASP A 114 65.59 -98.30 -78.57
C ASP A 114 65.57 -97.39 -77.34
N ALA A 115 66.73 -97.10 -76.75
CA ALA A 115 66.84 -96.16 -75.62
C ALA A 115 66.42 -94.73 -75.98
N ARG A 116 66.69 -94.26 -77.22
CA ARG A 116 66.19 -92.97 -77.70
C ARG A 116 64.67 -92.98 -77.87
N HIS A 117 64.13 -93.98 -78.55
CA HIS A 117 62.68 -94.13 -78.72
C HIS A 117 61.94 -94.18 -77.38
N ILE A 118 62.47 -94.90 -76.37
CA ILE A 118 61.90 -94.93 -75.01
C ILE A 118 61.92 -93.53 -74.36
N ILE A 119 63.02 -92.78 -74.51
CA ILE A 119 63.14 -91.42 -73.96
C ILE A 119 62.22 -90.44 -74.69
N ASP A 120 62.14 -90.51 -76.02
CA ASP A 120 61.30 -89.64 -76.85
C ASP A 120 59.82 -89.91 -76.60
N ASP A 121 59.41 -91.18 -76.48
CA ASP A 121 58.07 -91.60 -76.05
C ASP A 121 57.73 -91.08 -74.65
N ALA A 122 58.66 -91.21 -73.70
CA ALA A 122 58.46 -90.74 -72.32
C ALA A 122 58.32 -89.21 -72.27
N ASN A 123 59.15 -88.49 -73.04
CA ASN A 123 59.06 -87.03 -73.18
C ASN A 123 57.74 -86.59 -73.83
N ALA A 124 57.28 -87.28 -74.89
CA ALA A 124 56.00 -86.99 -75.54
C ALA A 124 54.81 -87.24 -74.60
N LYS A 125 54.83 -88.36 -73.85
CA LYS A 125 53.82 -88.68 -72.83
C LYS A 125 53.83 -87.65 -71.69
N ALA A 126 55.00 -87.26 -71.18
CA ALA A 126 55.15 -86.24 -70.15
C ALA A 126 54.65 -84.86 -70.62
N ALA A 127 55.01 -84.44 -71.85
CA ALA A 127 54.53 -83.20 -72.45
C ALA A 127 52.99 -83.21 -72.62
N THR A 128 52.41 -84.35 -72.99
CA THR A 128 50.94 -84.51 -73.12
C THR A 128 50.25 -84.40 -71.75
N ILE A 129 50.78 -85.07 -70.72
CA ILE A 129 50.25 -85.01 -69.35
C ILE A 129 50.34 -83.58 -68.80
N ILE A 130 51.47 -82.89 -69.00
CA ILE A 130 51.66 -81.50 -68.57
C ILE A 130 50.74 -80.54 -69.35
N GLY A 131 50.52 -80.78 -70.64
CA GLY A 131 49.57 -80.02 -71.45
C GLY A 131 48.13 -80.17 -70.95
N ASN A 132 47.69 -81.41 -70.72
CA ASN A 132 46.35 -81.71 -70.20
C ASN A 132 46.14 -81.09 -68.80
N ALA A 133 47.09 -81.27 -67.88
CA ALA A 133 47.01 -80.72 -66.53
C ALA A 133 47.01 -79.18 -66.51
N LYS A 134 47.67 -78.52 -67.46
CA LYS A 134 47.56 -77.06 -67.66
C LYS A 134 46.18 -76.68 -68.16
N ASN A 135 45.70 -77.30 -69.24
CA ASN A 135 44.37 -77.01 -69.78
C ASN A 135 43.26 -77.22 -68.73
N GLU A 136 43.38 -78.26 -67.89
CA GLU A 136 42.48 -78.53 -66.77
C GLU A 136 42.57 -77.43 -65.68
N ALA A 137 43.78 -77.03 -65.28
CA ALA A 137 43.98 -75.94 -64.33
C ALA A 137 43.47 -74.58 -64.87
N ASP A 138 43.70 -74.27 -66.14
CA ASP A 138 43.22 -73.07 -66.81
C ASP A 138 41.68 -73.08 -66.91
N THR A 139 41.07 -74.24 -67.16
CA THR A 139 39.61 -74.41 -67.16
C THR A 139 39.02 -74.21 -65.75
N VAL A 140 39.59 -74.86 -64.73
CA VAL A 140 39.13 -74.76 -63.34
C VAL A 140 39.32 -73.36 -62.79
N THR A 141 40.43 -72.69 -63.09
CA THR A 141 40.66 -71.30 -62.65
C THR A 141 39.80 -70.29 -63.41
N THR A 142 39.43 -70.55 -64.66
CA THR A 142 38.45 -69.72 -65.39
C THR A 142 37.06 -69.89 -64.81
N ALA A 143 36.58 -71.12 -64.62
CA ALA A 143 35.29 -71.40 -64.01
C ALA A 143 35.18 -70.79 -62.60
N ALA A 144 36.20 -70.96 -61.75
CA ALA A 144 36.23 -70.35 -60.41
C ALA A 144 36.25 -68.81 -60.43
N GLN A 145 36.77 -68.18 -61.50
CA GLN A 145 36.68 -66.72 -61.68
C GLN A 145 35.29 -66.29 -62.13
N GLU A 146 34.65 -67.05 -63.03
CA GLU A 146 33.27 -66.80 -63.49
C GLU A 146 32.25 -66.99 -62.36
N ASP A 147 32.32 -68.09 -61.61
CA ASP A 147 31.48 -68.35 -60.42
C ASP A 147 31.65 -67.22 -59.38
N ALA A 148 32.90 -66.83 -59.10
CA ALA A 148 33.16 -65.75 -58.16
C ALA A 148 32.76 -64.36 -58.72
N ALA A 149 32.61 -64.19 -60.04
CA ALA A 149 32.04 -62.97 -60.62
C ALA A 149 30.52 -62.97 -60.51
N GLN A 150 29.87 -64.10 -60.80
CA GLN A 150 28.42 -64.30 -60.64
C GLN A 150 27.98 -64.08 -59.19
N LEU A 151 28.62 -64.76 -58.22
CA LEU A 151 28.32 -64.59 -56.79
C LEU A 151 28.49 -63.14 -56.30
N ARG A 152 29.47 -62.40 -56.83
CA ARG A 152 29.64 -60.96 -56.52
C ARG A 152 28.53 -60.11 -57.14
N ALA A 153 28.10 -60.41 -58.37
CA ALA A 153 27.00 -59.71 -59.03
C ALA A 153 25.65 -59.97 -58.34
N GLU A 154 25.37 -61.22 -57.96
CA GLU A 154 24.19 -61.60 -57.18
C GLU A 154 24.20 -60.94 -55.80
N THR A 155 25.33 -60.98 -55.08
CA THR A 155 25.46 -60.30 -53.78
C THR A 155 25.25 -58.80 -53.92
N ALA A 156 25.84 -58.15 -54.93
CA ALA A 156 25.67 -56.72 -55.17
C ALA A 156 24.21 -56.36 -55.50
N LYS A 157 23.53 -57.19 -56.30
CA LYS A 157 22.10 -57.08 -56.59
C LYS A 157 21.27 -57.21 -55.32
N THR A 158 21.45 -58.27 -54.55
CA THR A 158 20.70 -58.51 -53.30
C THR A 158 20.91 -57.39 -52.28
N VAL A 159 22.14 -56.87 -52.14
CA VAL A 159 22.43 -55.71 -51.27
C VAL A 159 21.76 -54.43 -51.80
N SER A 160 21.65 -54.24 -53.11
CA SER A 160 20.91 -53.12 -53.69
C SER A 160 19.39 -53.24 -53.45
N GLU A 161 18.81 -54.42 -53.63
CA GLU A 161 17.38 -54.70 -53.40
C GLU A 161 17.02 -54.58 -51.91
N GLN A 162 17.90 -55.05 -51.01
CA GLN A 162 17.75 -54.85 -49.56
C GLN A 162 17.82 -53.37 -49.17
N ARG A 163 18.78 -52.60 -49.73
CA ARG A 163 18.87 -51.15 -49.48
C ARG A 163 17.62 -50.42 -49.95
N GLN A 164 17.17 -50.68 -51.19
CA GLN A 164 15.95 -50.08 -51.72
C GLN A 164 14.71 -50.42 -50.89
N THR A 165 14.60 -51.67 -50.40
CA THR A 165 13.53 -52.07 -49.47
C THR A 165 13.60 -51.27 -48.16
N VAL A 166 14.76 -51.18 -47.52
CA VAL A 166 14.96 -50.43 -46.26
C VAL A 166 14.75 -48.93 -46.44
N ASP A 167 15.17 -48.35 -47.57
CA ASP A 167 14.96 -46.93 -47.89
C ASP A 167 13.46 -46.63 -48.09
N LEU A 168 12.70 -47.54 -48.73
CA LEU A 168 11.24 -47.45 -48.86
C LEU A 168 10.53 -47.61 -47.52
N GLU A 169 10.91 -48.59 -46.70
CA GLU A 169 10.38 -48.78 -45.34
C GLU A 169 10.65 -47.56 -44.44
N LEU A 170 11.86 -46.99 -44.52
CA LEU A 170 12.24 -45.78 -43.81
C LEU A 170 11.47 -44.54 -44.30
N SER A 171 11.21 -44.43 -45.62
CA SER A 171 10.39 -43.36 -46.18
C SER A 171 8.93 -43.48 -45.74
N ASN A 172 8.34 -44.68 -45.84
CA ASN A 172 6.98 -44.98 -45.39
C ASN A 172 6.81 -44.70 -43.88
N SER A 173 7.76 -45.15 -43.06
CA SER A 173 7.79 -44.88 -41.62
C SER A 173 7.85 -43.38 -41.31
N ARG A 174 8.72 -42.63 -41.98
CA ARG A 174 8.80 -41.15 -41.85
C ARG A 174 7.49 -40.47 -42.27
N GLU A 175 6.87 -40.92 -43.36
CA GLU A 175 5.56 -40.41 -43.78
C GLU A 175 4.46 -40.72 -42.76
N GLU A 176 4.40 -41.94 -42.22
CA GLU A 176 3.45 -42.29 -41.17
C GLU A 176 3.67 -41.46 -39.91
N HIS A 177 4.92 -41.29 -39.47
CA HIS A 177 5.25 -40.44 -38.32
C HIS A 177 4.85 -38.99 -38.56
N ASN A 178 5.12 -38.42 -39.75
CA ASN A 178 4.69 -37.07 -40.10
C ASN A 178 3.16 -36.94 -40.12
N LYS A 179 2.44 -37.94 -40.66
CA LYS A 179 0.96 -37.98 -40.68
C LYS A 179 0.38 -38.09 -39.27
N ARG A 180 0.95 -38.94 -38.40
CA ARG A 180 0.58 -39.05 -36.97
C ARG A 180 0.80 -37.72 -36.25
N LEU A 181 2.00 -37.15 -36.32
CA LEU A 181 2.38 -35.90 -35.65
C LEU A 181 1.54 -34.71 -36.14
N ALA A 182 1.20 -34.65 -37.44
CA ALA A 182 0.27 -33.66 -37.98
C ALA A 182 -1.16 -33.85 -37.42
N SER A 183 -1.65 -35.11 -37.31
CA SER A 183 -2.96 -35.39 -36.73
C SER A 183 -3.04 -35.09 -35.23
N GLU A 184 -1.96 -35.35 -34.48
CA GLU A 184 -1.82 -35.01 -33.07
C GLU A 184 -1.80 -33.49 -32.85
N ARG A 185 -1.01 -32.76 -33.65
CA ARG A 185 -1.02 -31.28 -33.64
C ARG A 185 -2.41 -30.72 -33.94
N ALA A 186 -3.11 -31.23 -34.96
CA ALA A 186 -4.46 -30.80 -35.29
C ALA A 186 -5.49 -31.15 -34.20
N ALA A 187 -5.31 -32.27 -33.49
CA ALA A 187 -6.15 -32.64 -32.34
C ALA A 187 -5.89 -31.72 -31.13
N GLN A 188 -4.62 -31.43 -30.82
CA GLN A 188 -4.22 -30.52 -29.75
C GLN A 188 -4.69 -29.08 -30.02
N GLU A 189 -4.58 -28.59 -31.26
CA GLU A 189 -5.03 -27.26 -31.64
C GLU A 189 -6.55 -27.11 -31.54
N ARG A 190 -7.31 -28.16 -31.92
CA ARG A 190 -8.76 -28.24 -31.64
C ARG A 190 -9.06 -28.22 -30.15
N GLN A 191 -8.38 -29.05 -29.34
CA GLN A 191 -8.56 -29.03 -27.88
C GLN A 191 -8.25 -27.66 -27.26
N ILE A 192 -7.22 -26.95 -27.76
CA ILE A 192 -6.89 -25.59 -27.32
C ILE A 192 -7.98 -24.59 -27.75
N ALA A 193 -8.53 -24.71 -28.95
CA ALA A 193 -9.67 -23.91 -29.40
C ALA A 193 -10.93 -24.17 -28.55
N ASP A 194 -11.26 -25.44 -28.28
CA ASP A 194 -12.38 -25.85 -27.43
C ASP A 194 -12.22 -25.33 -26.00
N MET A 195 -11.01 -25.44 -25.40
CA MET A 195 -10.72 -24.90 -24.07
C MET A 195 -10.84 -23.36 -24.05
N ARG A 196 -10.38 -22.65 -25.10
CA ARG A 196 -10.55 -21.19 -25.23
C ARG A 196 -12.01 -20.79 -25.38
N ALA A 197 -12.79 -21.54 -26.16
CA ALA A 197 -14.24 -21.32 -26.31
C ALA A 197 -14.98 -21.55 -24.99
N GLN A 198 -14.69 -22.66 -24.28
CA GLN A 198 -15.27 -22.95 -22.96
C GLN A 198 -14.88 -21.92 -21.91
N ALA A 199 -13.62 -21.45 -21.90
CA ALA A 199 -13.17 -20.39 -20.99
C ALA A 199 -13.90 -19.07 -21.29
N THR A 200 -14.05 -18.71 -22.56
CA THR A 200 -14.77 -17.50 -22.99
C THR A 200 -16.25 -17.57 -22.61
N ALA A 201 -16.90 -18.73 -22.81
CA ALA A 201 -18.28 -18.96 -22.40
C ALA A 201 -18.46 -18.87 -20.88
N LYS A 202 -17.54 -19.45 -20.08
CA LYS A 202 -17.55 -19.34 -18.61
C LYS A 202 -17.37 -17.89 -18.15
N VAL A 203 -16.50 -17.11 -18.79
CA VAL A 203 -16.33 -15.67 -18.49
C VAL A 203 -17.56 -14.86 -18.89
N ALA A 204 -18.24 -15.21 -19.98
CA ALA A 204 -19.50 -14.58 -20.38
C ALA A 204 -20.62 -14.87 -19.38
N GLU A 205 -20.79 -16.13 -18.93
CA GLU A 205 -21.81 -16.49 -17.95
C GLU A 205 -21.52 -15.86 -16.57
N LEU A 206 -20.26 -15.85 -16.11
CA LEU A 206 -19.88 -15.18 -14.86
C LEU A 206 -20.11 -13.66 -14.91
N ARG A 207 -19.92 -13.01 -16.07
CA ARG A 207 -20.27 -11.60 -16.26
C ARG A 207 -21.78 -11.39 -16.27
N LYS A 208 -22.54 -12.30 -16.88
CA LYS A 208 -23.99 -12.27 -16.89
C LYS A 208 -24.56 -12.44 -15.48
N SER A 209 -24.13 -13.44 -14.72
CA SER A 209 -24.58 -13.65 -13.34
C SER A 209 -24.17 -12.51 -12.41
N ALA A 210 -22.95 -11.97 -12.54
CA ALA A 210 -22.52 -10.81 -11.77
C ALA A 210 -23.33 -9.54 -12.11
N ASN A 211 -23.69 -9.32 -13.38
CA ASN A 211 -24.58 -8.24 -13.77
C ASN A 211 -26.01 -8.43 -13.22
N GLU A 212 -26.55 -9.66 -13.28
CA GLU A 212 -27.84 -10.03 -12.69
C GLU A 212 -27.85 -9.76 -11.18
N GLU A 213 -26.81 -10.18 -10.45
CA GLU A 213 -26.61 -9.88 -9.02
C GLU A 213 -26.49 -8.38 -8.74
N ILE A 214 -25.73 -7.62 -9.54
CA ILE A 214 -25.61 -6.15 -9.41
C ILE A 214 -26.98 -5.49 -9.63
N THR A 215 -27.76 -5.90 -10.64
CA THR A 215 -29.10 -5.33 -10.87
C THR A 215 -30.07 -5.65 -9.73
N ARG A 216 -30.01 -6.86 -9.16
CA ARG A 216 -30.80 -7.25 -8.00
C ARG A 216 -30.40 -6.47 -6.75
N LEU A 217 -29.10 -6.31 -6.47
CA LEU A 217 -28.62 -5.51 -5.35
C LEU A 217 -28.99 -4.03 -5.54
N LYS A 218 -29.00 -3.51 -6.78
CA LYS A 218 -29.47 -2.15 -7.07
C LYS A 218 -30.98 -2.00 -6.84
N SER A 219 -31.82 -2.95 -7.24
CA SER A 219 -33.26 -2.88 -6.94
C SER A 219 -33.51 -3.01 -5.44
N GLU A 220 -32.91 -3.99 -4.78
CA GLU A 220 -33.07 -4.23 -3.34
C GLU A 220 -32.59 -3.05 -2.47
N THR A 221 -31.54 -2.34 -2.89
CA THR A 221 -31.12 -1.08 -2.23
C THR A 221 -32.01 0.11 -2.59
N SER A 222 -32.60 0.16 -3.79
CA SER A 222 -33.60 1.18 -4.14
C SER A 222 -34.88 0.99 -3.33
N ASP A 223 -35.38 -0.25 -3.20
CA ASP A 223 -36.53 -0.62 -2.37
C ASP A 223 -36.30 -0.24 -0.90
N GLN A 224 -35.09 -0.48 -0.38
CA GLN A 224 -34.69 -0.07 0.98
C GLN A 224 -34.64 1.45 1.15
N ILE A 225 -34.17 2.20 0.14
CA ILE A 225 -34.16 3.68 0.16
C ILE A 225 -35.60 4.22 0.12
N GLU A 226 -36.47 3.70 -0.74
CA GLU A 226 -37.88 4.08 -0.79
C GLU A 226 -38.60 3.77 0.53
N ALA A 227 -38.38 2.59 1.11
CA ALA A 227 -38.93 2.23 2.41
C ALA A 227 -38.43 3.15 3.55
N ALA A 228 -37.14 3.48 3.57
CA ALA A 228 -36.56 4.40 4.55
C ALA A 228 -37.09 5.84 4.37
N LEU A 229 -37.24 6.31 3.13
CA LEU A 229 -37.85 7.61 2.82
C LEU A 229 -39.34 7.65 3.19
N ALA A 230 -40.08 6.58 2.96
CA ALA A 230 -41.48 6.46 3.36
C ALA A 230 -41.62 6.48 4.90
N GLU A 231 -40.75 5.76 5.62
CA GLU A 231 -40.74 5.75 7.09
C GLU A 231 -40.30 7.11 7.65
N ALA A 232 -39.32 7.79 7.04
CA ALA A 232 -38.89 9.14 7.41
C ALA A 232 -40.00 10.17 7.18
N ASN A 233 -40.68 10.13 6.03
CA ASN A 233 -41.84 10.99 5.75
C ASN A 233 -43.00 10.72 6.71
N LYS A 234 -43.25 9.45 7.07
CA LYS A 234 -44.23 9.10 8.10
C LYS A 234 -43.84 9.69 9.46
N LYS A 235 -42.62 9.43 9.95
CA LYS A 235 -42.11 10.01 11.20
C LYS A 235 -42.21 11.54 11.22
N LEU A 236 -41.94 12.19 10.09
CA LEU A 236 -42.05 13.64 9.94
C LEU A 236 -43.51 14.13 9.89
N SER A 237 -44.44 13.32 9.38
CA SER A 237 -45.89 13.55 9.52
C SER A 237 -46.36 13.37 10.97
N ASP A 238 -45.93 12.29 11.65
CA ASP A 238 -46.24 12.01 13.05
C ASP A 238 -45.73 13.16 13.95
N VAL A 239 -44.52 13.67 13.70
CA VAL A 239 -43.95 14.86 14.37
C VAL A 239 -44.73 16.13 14.04
N ARG A 240 -45.16 16.35 12.78
CA ARG A 240 -46.04 17.49 12.43
C ARG A 240 -47.38 17.41 13.17
N GLU A 241 -47.95 16.23 13.34
CA GLU A 241 -49.20 16.03 14.10
C GLU A 241 -48.98 16.18 15.61
N GLN A 242 -47.86 15.72 16.17
CA GLN A 242 -47.49 15.98 17.56
C GLN A 242 -47.27 17.48 17.81
N VAL A 243 -46.57 18.18 16.91
CA VAL A 243 -46.37 19.63 17.00
C VAL A 243 -47.68 20.40 16.82
N SER A 244 -48.59 19.97 15.93
CA SER A 244 -49.90 20.61 15.81
C SER A 244 -50.77 20.39 17.06
N LYS A 245 -50.77 19.17 17.64
CA LYS A 245 -51.40 18.86 18.93
C LYS A 245 -50.82 19.70 20.06
N MET A 246 -49.50 19.74 20.21
CA MET A 246 -48.82 20.59 21.19
C MET A 246 -49.15 22.08 20.98
N LEU A 247 -49.26 22.55 19.74
CA LEU A 247 -49.65 23.93 19.44
C LEU A 247 -51.13 24.20 19.79
N THR A 248 -52.03 23.25 19.57
CA THR A 248 -53.43 23.37 20.02
C THR A 248 -53.57 23.30 21.54
N ASP A 249 -52.81 22.44 22.22
CA ASP A 249 -52.80 22.38 23.69
C ASP A 249 -52.11 23.60 24.31
N ALA A 250 -51.06 24.12 23.69
CA ALA A 250 -50.44 25.38 24.11
C ALA A 250 -51.37 26.57 23.87
N ARG A 251 -52.13 26.60 22.78
CA ARG A 251 -53.18 27.61 22.53
C ARG A 251 -54.37 27.47 23.47
N ARG A 252 -54.82 26.25 23.78
CA ARG A 252 -55.88 25.98 24.75
C ARG A 252 -55.46 26.41 26.15
N LYS A 253 -54.27 25.99 26.60
CA LYS A 253 -53.64 26.50 27.83
C LYS A 253 -53.49 28.02 27.80
N ALA A 254 -53.21 28.62 26.63
CA ALA A 254 -53.15 30.08 26.48
C ALA A 254 -54.52 30.79 26.55
N GLY A 255 -55.61 30.13 26.17
CA GLY A 255 -56.97 30.57 26.52
C GLY A 255 -57.24 30.46 28.02
N GLU A 256 -56.91 29.30 28.60
CA GLU A 256 -57.01 29.05 30.06
C GLU A 256 -56.11 30.00 30.89
N ILE A 257 -55.04 30.58 30.32
CA ILE A 257 -54.32 31.74 30.87
C ILE A 257 -55.21 32.98 30.85
N THR A 258 -55.65 33.39 29.67
CA THR A 258 -56.27 34.71 29.47
C THR A 258 -57.63 34.79 30.13
N ASP A 259 -58.45 33.76 30.01
CA ASP A 259 -59.79 33.71 30.57
C ASP A 259 -59.73 33.77 32.10
N ALA A 260 -58.74 33.11 32.71
CA ALA A 260 -58.56 33.11 34.15
C ALA A 260 -57.76 34.30 34.69
N ALA A 261 -56.87 34.91 33.89
CA ALA A 261 -56.28 36.20 34.19
C ALA A 261 -57.32 37.33 34.10
N ASN A 262 -58.25 37.25 33.15
CA ASN A 262 -59.42 38.12 33.04
C ASN A 262 -60.38 37.88 34.21
N ALA A 263 -60.65 36.62 34.60
CA ALA A 263 -61.46 36.32 35.78
C ALA A 263 -60.82 36.82 37.08
N LYS A 264 -59.49 36.77 37.20
CA LYS A 264 -58.76 37.41 38.31
C LYS A 264 -58.75 38.93 38.24
N ALA A 265 -58.69 39.52 37.04
CA ALA A 265 -58.84 40.95 36.88
C ALA A 265 -60.27 41.41 37.27
N GLN A 266 -61.28 40.61 36.93
CA GLN A 266 -62.67 40.79 37.36
C GLN A 266 -62.83 40.63 38.87
N GLU A 267 -62.30 39.57 39.48
CA GLU A 267 -62.21 39.44 40.95
C GLU A 267 -61.56 40.67 41.58
N ILE A 268 -60.45 41.18 41.02
CA ILE A 268 -59.75 42.36 41.52
C ILE A 268 -60.58 43.64 41.32
N THR A 269 -61.34 43.79 40.23
CA THR A 269 -62.25 44.93 40.08
C THR A 269 -63.46 44.84 41.00
N ASP A 270 -64.04 43.65 41.16
CA ASP A 270 -65.19 43.40 42.03
C ASP A 270 -64.79 43.54 43.51
N GLU A 271 -63.60 43.06 43.88
CA GLU A 271 -62.95 43.38 45.16
C GLU A 271 -62.69 44.87 45.30
N ALA A 272 -62.21 45.57 44.26
CA ALA A 272 -61.97 47.00 44.33
C ALA A 272 -63.27 47.80 44.46
N GLU A 273 -64.36 47.39 43.82
CA GLU A 273 -65.69 48.01 43.96
C GLU A 273 -66.32 47.68 45.31
N VAL A 274 -66.21 46.45 45.81
CA VAL A 274 -66.65 46.09 47.16
C VAL A 274 -65.81 46.80 48.22
N ARG A 275 -64.49 46.88 48.07
CA ARG A 275 -63.60 47.67 48.95
C ARG A 275 -63.96 49.14 48.87
N ARG A 276 -64.21 49.71 47.69
CA ARG A 276 -64.64 51.10 47.48
C ARG A 276 -65.98 51.37 48.14
N THR A 277 -66.96 50.48 47.98
CA THR A 277 -68.30 50.57 48.56
C THR A 277 -68.23 50.45 50.09
N LYS A 278 -67.38 49.54 50.60
CA LYS A 278 -67.09 49.40 52.02
C LYS A 278 -66.37 50.61 52.60
N THR A 279 -65.36 51.16 51.93
CA THR A 279 -64.72 52.41 52.38
C THR A 279 -65.68 53.58 52.28
N MET A 280 -66.58 53.64 51.29
CA MET A 280 -67.56 54.71 51.18
C MET A 280 -68.67 54.59 52.25
N SER A 281 -69.04 53.37 52.66
CA SER A 281 -69.96 53.16 53.78
C SER A 281 -69.32 53.36 55.15
N GLN A 282 -68.03 53.05 55.29
CA GLN A 282 -67.21 53.43 56.46
C GLN A 282 -67.07 54.95 56.53
N VAL A 283 -66.73 55.62 55.43
CA VAL A 283 -66.66 57.10 55.37
C VAL A 283 -68.04 57.73 55.59
N SER A 284 -69.14 57.14 55.12
CA SER A 284 -70.48 57.67 55.45
C SER A 284 -70.81 57.51 56.93
N ALA A 285 -70.50 56.36 57.53
CA ALA A 285 -70.64 56.13 58.97
C ALA A 285 -69.75 57.06 59.80
N GLU A 286 -68.50 57.28 59.39
CA GLU A 286 -67.57 58.23 59.99
C GLU A 286 -68.07 59.68 59.82
N VAL A 287 -68.69 60.05 58.69
CA VAL A 287 -69.30 61.37 58.51
C VAL A 287 -70.53 61.57 59.39
N GLU A 288 -71.35 60.53 59.60
CA GLU A 288 -72.48 60.59 60.54
C GLU A 288 -72.01 60.61 62.00
N GLN A 289 -70.94 59.89 62.33
CA GLN A 289 -70.29 59.91 63.64
C GLN A 289 -69.61 61.26 63.90
N ILE A 290 -68.91 61.85 62.93
CA ILE A 290 -68.34 63.20 62.99
C ILE A 290 -69.45 64.25 63.14
N ARG A 291 -70.63 64.07 62.52
CA ARG A 291 -71.79 64.94 62.79
C ARG A 291 -72.32 64.80 64.21
N ALA A 292 -72.36 63.58 64.76
CA ALA A 292 -72.71 63.34 66.15
C ALA A 292 -71.68 63.96 67.12
N ASP A 293 -70.39 63.84 66.81
CA ASP A 293 -69.29 64.40 67.60
C ASP A 293 -69.25 65.93 67.50
N ILE A 294 -69.53 66.53 66.34
CA ILE A 294 -69.65 68.00 66.17
C ILE A 294 -70.85 68.53 66.96
N ALA A 295 -71.99 67.83 66.93
CA ALA A 295 -73.14 68.15 67.77
C ALA A 295 -72.78 68.08 69.27
N ALA A 296 -72.19 66.97 69.72
CA ALA A 296 -71.73 66.81 71.10
C ALA A 296 -70.66 67.85 71.48
N GLN A 297 -69.81 68.29 70.55
CA GLN A 297 -68.83 69.35 70.76
C GLN A 297 -69.48 70.75 70.83
N GLN A 298 -70.62 70.99 70.18
CA GLN A 298 -71.39 72.24 70.35
C GLN A 298 -72.14 72.24 71.70
N ASP A 299 -72.72 71.11 72.10
CA ASP A 299 -73.24 70.87 73.45
C ASP A 299 -72.20 71.05 74.56
N GLU A 300 -70.97 70.57 74.32
CA GLU A 300 -69.87 70.75 75.26
C GLU A 300 -69.28 72.16 75.21
N ALA A 301 -69.17 72.79 74.04
CA ALA A 301 -68.65 74.15 73.91
C ALA A 301 -69.55 75.16 74.64
N THR A 302 -70.86 74.99 74.53
CA THR A 302 -71.85 75.85 75.22
C THR A 302 -71.78 75.64 76.73
N LYS A 303 -71.76 74.39 77.22
CA LYS A 303 -71.49 74.08 78.65
C LYS A 303 -70.14 74.60 79.13
N LYS A 304 -69.08 74.57 78.30
CA LYS A 304 -67.75 75.09 78.63
C LYS A 304 -67.71 76.62 78.65
N VAL A 305 -68.49 77.32 77.81
CA VAL A 305 -68.68 78.77 77.90
C VAL A 305 -69.41 79.14 79.19
N ASP A 306 -70.50 78.45 79.51
CA ASP A 306 -71.26 78.70 80.75
C ASP A 306 -70.39 78.42 82.00
N ALA A 307 -69.56 77.37 81.97
CA ALA A 307 -68.57 77.09 83.03
C ALA A 307 -67.41 78.11 83.08
N LEU A 308 -66.94 78.62 81.94
CA LEU A 308 -65.91 79.67 81.88
C LEU A 308 -66.40 80.99 82.45
N LEU A 309 -67.70 81.29 82.36
CA LEU A 309 -68.31 82.49 82.94
C LEU A 309 -68.42 82.36 84.46
N ALA A 310 -68.86 81.21 84.98
CA ALA A 310 -68.84 80.94 86.42
C ALA A 310 -67.41 80.99 86.99
N HIS A 311 -66.45 80.35 86.32
CA HIS A 311 -65.03 80.39 86.69
C HIS A 311 -64.41 81.80 86.55
N LEU A 312 -64.92 82.66 85.68
CA LEU A 312 -64.51 84.07 85.61
C LEU A 312 -64.95 84.85 86.84
N GLU A 313 -66.18 84.66 87.33
CA GLU A 313 -66.66 85.31 88.57
C GLU A 313 -65.90 84.79 89.80
N GLU A 314 -65.70 83.48 89.92
CA GLU A 314 -64.90 82.86 90.98
C GLU A 314 -63.45 83.37 90.97
N ARG A 315 -62.81 83.43 89.80
CA ARG A 315 -61.45 83.96 89.64
C ARG A 315 -61.36 85.47 89.90
N ARG A 316 -62.43 86.24 89.67
CA ARG A 316 -62.52 87.67 90.02
C ARG A 316 -62.60 87.89 91.53
N ALA A 317 -63.15 86.93 92.29
CA ALA A 317 -63.11 86.92 93.74
C ALA A 317 -61.73 86.45 94.28
N ALA A 318 -61.19 85.34 93.77
CA ALA A 318 -59.89 84.80 94.17
C ALA A 318 -58.75 85.81 93.96
N ALA A 319 -58.69 86.47 92.79
CA ALA A 319 -57.65 87.44 92.47
C ALA A 319 -57.63 88.67 93.41
N LYS A 320 -58.75 89.00 94.07
CA LYS A 320 -58.76 90.02 95.13
C LYS A 320 -58.06 89.53 96.40
N GLN A 321 -58.33 88.29 96.84
CA GLN A 321 -57.69 87.72 98.01
C GLN A 321 -56.17 87.50 97.80
N GLU A 322 -55.75 87.05 96.62
CA GLU A 322 -54.33 86.92 96.27
C GLU A 322 -53.61 88.27 96.26
N ALA A 323 -54.25 89.33 95.75
CA ALA A 323 -53.68 90.68 95.74
C ALA A 323 -53.44 91.21 97.17
N ASP A 324 -54.41 91.08 98.08
CA ASP A 324 -54.26 91.50 99.47
C ASP A 324 -53.16 90.70 100.20
N GLN A 325 -53.03 89.39 99.92
CA GLN A 325 -51.96 88.55 100.48
C GLN A 325 -50.58 88.95 99.95
N LEU A 326 -50.42 89.19 98.63
CA LEU A 326 -49.16 89.65 98.06
C LEU A 326 -48.71 91.01 98.64
N ILE A 327 -49.64 91.93 98.92
CA ILE A 327 -49.34 93.22 99.56
C ILE A 327 -48.84 93.03 101.00
N SER A 328 -49.24 91.97 101.70
CA SER A 328 -48.69 91.62 103.03
C SER A 328 -47.28 91.02 102.94
N GLN A 329 -47.06 90.07 102.03
CA GLN A 329 -45.75 89.41 101.84
C GLN A 329 -44.68 90.41 101.40
N ALA A 330 -45.03 91.35 100.51
CA ALA A 330 -44.13 92.40 100.04
C ALA A 330 -43.65 93.36 101.15
N LYS A 331 -44.39 93.48 102.27
CA LYS A 331 -43.95 94.29 103.43
C LYS A 331 -42.89 93.54 104.24
N ASN A 332 -43.12 92.28 104.58
CA ASN A 332 -42.16 91.48 105.35
C ASN A 332 -40.81 91.36 104.62
N VAL A 333 -40.82 91.05 103.31
CA VAL A 333 -39.60 90.94 102.49
C VAL A 333 -38.82 92.26 102.46
N ARG A 334 -39.50 93.41 102.52
CA ARG A 334 -38.85 94.72 102.61
C ARG A 334 -38.20 94.93 103.98
N GLU A 335 -38.87 94.61 105.07
CA GLU A 335 -38.32 94.76 106.43
C GLU A 335 -37.08 93.87 106.65
N GLU A 336 -37.10 92.64 106.13
CA GLU A 336 -35.94 91.74 106.10
C GLU A 336 -34.78 92.30 105.26
N ALA A 337 -35.08 92.91 104.10
CA ALA A 337 -34.07 93.53 103.23
C ALA A 337 -33.44 94.78 103.86
N ASP A 338 -34.24 95.65 104.49
CA ASP A 338 -33.76 96.84 105.21
C ASP A 338 -32.88 96.42 106.41
N ALA A 339 -33.23 95.34 107.12
CA ALA A 339 -32.39 94.77 108.18
C ALA A 339 -31.03 94.25 107.65
N TYR A 340 -31.03 93.43 106.59
CA TYR A 340 -29.80 92.92 105.97
C TYR A 340 -28.89 94.05 105.45
N ALA A 341 -29.48 95.07 104.83
CA ALA A 341 -28.77 96.25 104.35
C ALA A 341 -28.11 97.07 105.47
N SER A 342 -28.69 97.08 106.69
CA SER A 342 -28.09 97.74 107.84
C SER A 342 -26.83 97.01 108.35
N ALA A 343 -26.88 95.68 108.44
CA ALA A 343 -25.78 94.86 108.93
C ALA A 343 -24.54 94.96 108.02
N LYS A 344 -24.72 94.89 106.68
CA LYS A 344 -23.60 95.00 105.75
C LYS A 344 -22.98 96.40 105.65
N ARG A 345 -23.68 97.46 106.04
CA ARG A 345 -23.07 98.80 106.20
C ARG A 345 -22.12 98.84 107.38
N GLN A 346 -22.55 98.38 108.57
CA GLN A 346 -21.70 98.38 109.77
C GLN A 346 -20.40 97.57 109.59
N GLU A 347 -20.46 96.44 108.89
CA GLU A 347 -19.27 95.64 108.58
C GLU A 347 -18.31 96.37 107.62
N ALA A 348 -18.84 97.10 106.63
CA ALA A 348 -18.05 97.93 105.72
C ALA A 348 -17.45 99.17 106.43
N ASP A 349 -18.20 99.83 107.31
CA ASP A 349 -17.71 100.94 108.14
C ASP A 349 -16.58 100.50 109.07
N GLY A 350 -16.65 99.27 109.60
CA GLY A 350 -15.59 98.63 110.36
C GLY A 350 -14.30 98.40 109.56
N GLN A 351 -14.41 98.05 108.27
CA GLN A 351 -13.26 97.92 107.38
C GLN A 351 -12.70 99.29 106.96
N ALA A 352 -13.58 100.26 106.65
CA ALA A 352 -13.19 101.62 106.30
C ALA A 352 -12.45 102.32 107.44
N THR A 353 -12.89 102.17 108.70
CA THR A 353 -12.20 102.74 109.87
C THR A 353 -10.85 102.07 110.18
N GLN A 354 -10.62 100.82 109.77
CA GLN A 354 -9.27 100.23 109.82
C GLN A 354 -8.35 100.79 108.71
N LEU A 355 -8.88 101.00 107.50
CA LEU A 355 -8.13 101.57 106.39
C LEU A 355 -7.72 103.03 106.67
N ILE A 356 -8.67 103.85 107.14
CA ILE A 356 -8.45 105.26 107.52
C ILE A 356 -7.42 105.36 108.64
N ARG A 357 -7.38 104.42 109.60
CA ARG A 357 -6.38 104.43 110.68
C ARG A 357 -4.96 104.23 110.16
N LYS A 358 -4.73 103.26 109.27
CA LYS A 358 -3.42 103.03 108.64
C LYS A 358 -2.99 104.23 107.79
N ALA A 359 -3.90 104.76 106.98
CA ALA A 359 -3.64 105.97 106.19
C ALA A 359 -3.37 107.20 107.09
N GLY A 360 -3.99 107.27 108.27
CA GLY A 360 -3.73 108.29 109.29
C GLY A 360 -2.35 108.16 109.91
N GLU A 361 -1.93 106.96 110.29
CA GLU A 361 -0.58 106.68 110.82
C GLU A 361 0.52 107.01 109.80
N GLU A 362 0.32 106.68 108.51
CA GLU A 362 1.22 107.08 107.42
C GLU A 362 1.20 108.60 107.14
N ALA A 363 0.04 109.25 107.23
CA ALA A 363 -0.10 110.69 107.04
C ALA A 363 0.50 111.50 108.21
N ASP A 364 0.33 111.07 109.46
CA ASP A 364 0.91 111.74 110.63
C ASP A 364 2.44 111.67 110.61
N ALA A 365 3.04 110.59 110.09
CA ALA A 365 4.47 110.52 109.84
C ALA A 365 4.94 111.59 108.84
N GLN A 366 4.22 111.78 107.72
CA GLN A 366 4.50 112.87 106.76
C GLN A 366 4.24 114.27 107.35
N ILE A 367 3.21 114.42 108.20
CA ILE A 367 2.85 115.69 108.83
C ILE A 367 3.87 116.10 109.88
N GLN A 368 4.43 115.16 110.66
CA GLN A 368 5.56 115.46 111.55
C GLN A 368 6.78 115.91 110.75
N GLN A 369 7.16 115.15 109.71
CA GLN A 369 8.28 115.49 108.82
C GLN A 369 8.11 116.88 108.15
N ARG A 370 6.87 117.30 107.84
CA ARG A 370 6.57 118.65 107.35
C ARG A 370 6.45 119.73 108.44
N ARG A 371 5.99 119.39 109.65
CA ARG A 371 5.86 120.37 110.76
C ARG A 371 7.20 120.82 111.29
N ASP A 372 8.19 119.94 111.38
CA ASP A 372 9.51 120.34 111.86
C ASP A 372 10.27 121.17 110.83
N ALA A 373 9.97 121.02 109.53
CA ALA A 373 10.35 121.99 108.50
C ALA A 373 9.59 123.34 108.66
N ALA A 374 8.26 123.30 108.80
CA ALA A 374 7.43 124.50 108.88
C ALA A 374 7.67 125.37 110.13
N LYS A 375 8.06 124.79 111.27
CA LYS A 375 8.54 125.56 112.44
C LYS A 375 9.73 126.45 112.07
N SER A 376 10.67 125.91 111.31
CA SER A 376 11.85 126.64 110.83
C SER A 376 11.51 127.79 109.87
N GLU A 377 10.29 127.83 109.30
CA GLU A 377 9.80 128.96 108.50
C GLU A 377 9.02 129.97 109.35
N ILE A 378 8.17 129.51 110.28
CA ILE A 378 7.35 130.38 111.14
C ILE A 378 8.20 131.26 112.05
N ASP A 379 9.27 130.71 112.64
CA ASP A 379 10.18 131.47 113.50
C ASP A 379 10.97 132.56 112.72
N GLY A 380 11.10 132.41 111.40
CA GLY A 380 11.62 133.45 110.50
C GLY A 380 10.56 134.47 110.06
N LEU A 381 9.33 134.04 109.81
CA LEU A 381 8.24 134.91 109.34
C LEU A 381 7.69 135.84 110.44
N ASN A 382 7.68 135.41 111.70
CA ASN A 382 7.26 136.27 112.82
C ASN A 382 8.15 137.52 112.94
N GLN A 383 9.46 137.40 112.68
CA GLN A 383 10.39 138.53 112.66
C GLN A 383 10.13 139.52 111.51
N HIS A 384 9.24 139.18 110.56
CA HIS A 384 9.03 139.93 109.31
C HIS A 384 7.72 140.74 109.29
N ILE A 385 6.62 140.24 109.86
CA ILE A 385 5.30 140.90 109.73
C ILE A 385 5.06 141.99 110.79
N GLU A 386 5.78 141.98 111.91
CA GLU A 386 5.86 143.16 112.81
C GLU A 386 6.38 144.41 112.06
N GLN A 387 7.13 144.22 110.97
CA GLN A 387 7.63 145.29 110.09
C GLN A 387 6.57 145.80 109.08
N LEU A 388 5.42 145.12 108.94
CA LEU A 388 4.38 145.42 107.93
C LEU A 388 3.07 145.97 108.50
N GLN A 389 2.81 145.83 109.80
CA GLN A 389 1.66 146.52 110.43
C GLN A 389 1.86 148.04 110.48
N GLN A 390 3.11 148.51 110.36
CA GLN A 390 3.51 149.91 110.19
C GLN A 390 3.35 150.41 108.72
N ARG A 391 2.42 149.80 107.97
CA ARG A 391 2.29 149.97 106.50
C ARG A 391 0.91 149.60 105.95
N GLU A 392 -0.16 149.68 106.74
CA GLU A 392 -0.82 150.95 107.14
C GLU A 392 -1.59 151.62 106.00
N ALA A 393 -2.90 151.74 106.20
CA ALA A 393 -3.89 152.78 105.83
C ALA A 393 -3.78 153.70 104.58
N GLU A 394 -2.71 153.74 103.77
CA GLU A 394 -2.49 154.78 102.75
C GLU A 394 -3.47 154.77 101.56
N ILE A 395 -3.96 153.59 101.14
CA ILE A 395 -4.33 153.35 99.72
C ILE A 395 -5.84 153.57 99.41
N THR A 396 -6.68 153.83 100.40
CA THR A 396 -8.17 153.70 100.31
C THR A 396 -8.90 154.83 99.55
N GLN A 397 -8.42 155.26 98.38
CA GLN A 397 -9.00 156.32 97.53
C GLN A 397 -9.07 155.92 96.02
N ARG A 398 -9.72 156.78 95.20
CA ARG A 398 -9.65 156.84 93.71
C ARG A 398 -10.51 155.87 92.86
N VAL A 399 -11.67 155.40 93.34
CA VAL A 399 -12.63 154.62 92.52
C VAL A 399 -13.41 155.46 91.49
N SER A 400 -13.36 156.79 91.55
CA SER A 400 -14.35 157.68 90.92
C SER A 400 -14.18 157.99 89.43
N GLU A 401 -13.16 157.50 88.75
CA GLU A 401 -12.81 157.91 87.37
C GLU A 401 -12.78 156.76 86.37
N LEU A 402 -13.20 156.90 85.11
CA LEU A 402 -14.15 157.79 84.42
C LEU A 402 -14.43 157.08 83.06
N ARG A 403 -15.67 156.87 82.61
CA ARG A 403 -16.55 157.83 81.88
C ARG A 403 -16.05 158.15 80.45
N THR A 404 -16.94 158.76 79.68
CA THR A 404 -16.64 159.72 78.58
C THR A 404 -16.16 159.22 77.22
N MET A 405 -15.58 158.04 77.04
CA MET A 405 -15.14 157.59 75.69
C MET A 405 -16.23 156.75 75.01
N PHE A 406 -16.98 157.34 74.07
CA PHE A 406 -16.70 157.38 72.62
C PHE A 406 -16.85 155.97 71.99
N SER A 407 -17.95 155.61 71.32
CA SER A 407 -19.02 156.40 70.67
C SER A 407 -18.55 157.31 69.52
N LYS A 408 -19.15 157.11 68.34
CA LYS A 408 -18.90 157.79 67.05
C LYS A 408 -17.60 157.33 66.35
N ALA A 409 -17.68 157.13 65.03
CA ALA A 409 -16.70 156.45 64.15
C ALA A 409 -16.61 154.91 64.39
N PHE A 410 -16.35 154.03 63.40
CA PHE A 410 -16.14 154.23 61.94
C PHE A 410 -16.57 152.98 61.12
N SER A 411 -16.00 152.78 59.92
CA SER A 411 -16.02 151.58 59.04
C SER A 411 -15.97 150.21 59.75
N GLY A 412 -16.40 149.08 59.16
CA GLY A 412 -16.48 148.72 57.73
C GLY A 412 -15.27 147.84 57.31
N PHE A 413 -15.39 147.01 56.25
CA PHE A 413 -14.42 145.94 55.87
C PHE A 413 -14.43 144.76 56.90
N GLY A 414 -13.96 143.53 56.63
CA GLY A 414 -13.36 142.90 55.45
C GLY A 414 -12.14 142.01 55.84
N PHE A 415 -11.76 141.01 55.01
CA PHE A 415 -10.71 139.98 55.27
C PHE A 415 -11.04 138.96 56.39
N GLY A 416 -10.48 137.74 56.47
CA GLY A 416 -9.29 137.11 55.82
C GLY A 416 -8.14 136.97 56.84
N THR A 417 -7.27 135.94 56.92
CA THR A 417 -6.96 134.69 56.16
C THR A 417 -6.55 133.57 57.18
N GLY A 418 -5.93 132.40 56.93
CA GLY A 418 -5.33 131.69 55.78
C GLY A 418 -4.52 130.45 56.26
N ALA A 419 -3.89 129.67 55.35
CA ALA A 419 -3.04 128.47 55.56
C ALA A 419 -3.77 127.20 56.12
N ASP A 420 -3.76 126.00 55.52
CA ASP A 420 -2.71 125.07 54.97
C ASP A 420 -2.21 124.05 56.02
N GLY A 421 -2.06 122.74 55.76
CA GLY A 421 -2.36 121.91 54.56
C GLY A 421 -1.91 120.43 54.71
N ALA A 422 -2.42 119.52 53.85
CA ALA A 422 -2.21 118.05 53.83
C ALA A 422 -2.77 117.25 55.05
N GLY A 423 -3.16 115.96 54.96
CA GLY A 423 -3.23 115.01 53.84
C GLY A 423 -4.29 113.90 54.11
N ALA A 424 -4.60 113.02 53.14
CA ALA A 424 -5.87 112.25 53.14
C ALA A 424 -5.78 110.73 53.38
N ALA A 425 -6.80 110.13 54.03
CA ALA A 425 -7.24 108.73 53.86
C ALA A 425 -8.67 108.42 54.40
N ALA A 426 -9.32 107.44 53.76
CA ALA A 426 -10.65 106.82 53.92
C ALA A 426 -11.43 106.72 55.27
N SER A 427 -12.66 107.28 55.25
CA SER A 427 -14.00 106.70 55.63
C SER A 427 -14.37 106.07 57.02
N ALA A 428 -15.51 106.56 57.56
CA ALA A 428 -16.56 105.90 58.40
C ALA A 428 -16.29 105.65 59.92
N ALA A 429 -17.23 105.79 60.88
CA ALA A 429 -18.71 105.94 60.88
C ALA A 429 -19.32 106.55 62.21
N SER A 430 -20.67 106.77 62.28
CA SER A 430 -21.62 106.59 63.45
C SER A 430 -22.52 107.78 63.97
N ALA A 431 -23.68 107.41 64.59
CA ALA A 431 -24.59 108.09 65.58
C ALA A 431 -25.89 108.91 65.19
N ALA A 432 -27.01 108.75 65.96
CA ALA A 432 -28.36 109.40 65.85
C ALA A 432 -29.30 109.23 67.12
N SER A 433 -30.52 109.85 67.21
CA SER A 433 -31.46 109.80 68.39
C SER A 433 -32.97 110.20 68.17
N GLY A 434 -33.87 110.07 69.20
CA GLY A 434 -35.33 110.45 69.26
C GLY A 434 -36.09 109.85 70.50
N THR A 435 -37.41 109.98 70.87
CA THR A 435 -38.61 110.86 70.57
C THR A 435 -39.80 110.53 71.57
N ALA A 436 -40.78 111.43 71.88
CA ALA A 436 -42.00 111.27 72.75
C ALA A 436 -43.08 112.40 72.48
N PRO A 437 -44.23 112.66 73.22
CA PRO A 437 -44.94 112.07 74.41
C PRO A 437 -46.55 112.10 74.34
N ALA A 438 -47.27 112.31 75.48
CA ALA A 438 -48.72 112.70 75.72
C ALA A 438 -49.82 111.60 76.06
N PRO A 439 -51.00 111.90 76.72
CA PRO A 439 -51.71 110.93 77.64
C PRO A 439 -53.21 110.47 77.42
N ALA A 440 -53.62 109.32 78.06
CA ALA A 440 -54.99 108.70 78.30
C ALA A 440 -55.54 107.67 77.24
N SER A 441 -56.56 106.76 77.37
CA SER A 441 -57.50 106.09 78.38
C SER A 441 -58.48 105.11 77.63
N SER A 442 -59.30 104.12 78.08
CA SER A 442 -59.59 103.26 79.29
C SER A 442 -60.63 102.10 78.95
N PRO A 443 -60.92 101.05 79.80
CA PRO A 443 -61.64 99.78 79.42
C PRO A 443 -62.96 99.35 80.18
N ILE A 444 -63.67 98.25 79.78
CA ILE A 444 -64.88 97.62 80.46
C ILE A 444 -65.23 96.13 80.04
N ASP A 445 -66.25 95.46 80.64
CA ASP A 445 -66.76 94.05 80.46
C ASP A 445 -67.97 93.87 79.45
N HIS A 446 -68.87 92.83 79.29
CA HIS A 446 -69.33 91.51 79.87
C HIS A 446 -70.39 90.82 78.86
N LEU A 447 -71.05 89.60 78.90
CA LEU A 447 -71.06 88.32 79.67
C LEU A 447 -71.55 86.99 78.89
N PRO A 448 -72.84 86.53 78.72
CA PRO A 448 -73.29 85.11 78.41
C PRO A 448 -73.77 84.76 76.94
N VAL A 449 -74.26 83.60 76.42
CA VAL A 449 -74.66 82.13 76.68
C VAL A 449 -74.78 81.39 75.27
N SER A 450 -75.54 80.31 74.94
CA SER A 450 -75.45 78.79 75.06
C SER A 450 -75.92 78.17 73.67
N ALA A 451 -76.41 76.94 73.26
CA ALA A 451 -76.98 75.65 73.77
C ALA A 451 -76.96 74.47 72.65
N PRO A 452 -77.69 73.29 72.71
CA PRO A 452 -77.48 71.95 71.98
C PRO A 452 -78.35 71.53 70.71
N VAL A 453 -78.44 70.34 69.98
CA VAL A 453 -78.02 68.86 70.00
C VAL A 453 -77.67 68.15 68.58
N PRO A 454 -78.17 66.96 68.05
CA PRO A 454 -77.48 65.61 67.81
C PRO A 454 -77.52 64.83 66.40
N MET A 455 -76.83 63.65 66.19
CA MET A 455 -76.92 62.62 65.05
C MET A 455 -76.34 61.17 65.40
N PRO A 456 -76.51 59.98 64.67
CA PRO A 456 -75.81 59.39 63.45
C PRO A 456 -76.68 58.33 62.61
N ALA A 457 -76.37 57.18 61.89
CA ALA A 457 -75.31 56.19 61.37
C ALA A 457 -75.97 55.18 60.29
N GLN A 458 -75.49 54.17 59.48
CA GLN A 458 -74.30 53.30 59.04
C GLN A 458 -74.65 52.54 57.66
N ALA A 459 -74.11 51.50 56.92
CA ALA A 459 -73.07 50.39 56.77
C ALA A 459 -73.02 49.87 55.24
N ALA A 460 -72.42 48.83 54.56
CA ALA A 460 -71.68 47.50 54.67
C ALA A 460 -70.62 47.28 53.47
N ALA A 461 -70.10 46.18 52.82
CA ALA A 461 -70.36 44.71 52.51
C ALA A 461 -69.08 43.84 52.04
N ALA A 462 -69.12 42.76 51.17
CA ALA A 462 -68.00 41.76 50.86
C ALA A 462 -67.95 40.92 49.47
N PRO A 463 -66.81 40.23 49.01
CA PRO A 463 -66.54 39.60 47.64
C PRO A 463 -65.80 38.16 47.51
N ALA A 464 -65.57 37.55 46.28
CA ALA A 464 -64.66 36.36 45.91
C ALA A 464 -64.77 35.85 44.39
N ALA A 465 -64.03 34.88 43.72
CA ALA A 465 -62.57 34.45 43.61
C ALA A 465 -62.15 33.29 42.56
N PRO A 466 -61.03 33.32 41.73
CA PRO A 466 -60.54 32.28 40.74
C PRO A 466 -58.97 32.00 40.57
N ALA A 467 -58.45 31.28 39.50
CA ALA A 467 -56.99 30.88 39.29
C ALA A 467 -56.47 30.50 37.83
N ALA A 468 -55.16 30.65 37.45
CA ALA A 468 -54.61 30.66 36.03
C ALA A 468 -53.09 30.27 35.71
N ALA A 469 -52.74 30.10 34.38
CA ALA A 469 -51.42 30.26 33.62
C ALA A 469 -50.39 29.07 33.34
N PRO A 470 -49.29 29.06 32.46
CA PRO A 470 -48.48 30.06 31.63
C PRO A 470 -47.95 29.65 30.15
N VAL A 471 -46.79 30.16 29.58
CA VAL A 471 -46.38 30.22 28.10
C VAL A 471 -44.89 29.91 27.60
N ALA A 472 -44.64 29.89 26.23
CA ALA A 472 -43.41 30.20 25.38
C ALA A 472 -42.20 29.17 25.18
N ALA A 473 -41.26 29.19 24.17
CA ALA A 473 -41.10 29.66 22.74
C ALA A 473 -39.73 29.23 22.05
N GLN A 474 -39.50 29.50 20.72
CA GLN A 474 -38.20 29.85 20.00
C GLN A 474 -37.50 28.95 18.89
N GLN A 475 -37.18 29.59 17.72
CA GLN A 475 -36.11 29.40 16.67
C GLN A 475 -35.96 28.15 15.74
N ALA A 476 -35.08 28.26 14.71
CA ALA A 476 -35.03 27.41 13.49
C ALA A 476 -33.67 27.39 12.71
N ALA A 477 -33.40 26.34 11.92
CA ALA A 477 -32.54 26.27 10.70
C ALA A 477 -32.49 24.84 10.09
N VAL A 478 -32.41 24.65 8.76
CA VAL A 478 -32.19 23.34 8.06
C VAL A 478 -31.49 23.56 6.70
N ALA A 479 -30.75 22.56 6.16
CA ALA A 479 -30.09 22.61 4.85
C ALA A 479 -30.04 21.22 4.14
N ALA A 480 -29.98 21.23 2.80
CA ALA A 480 -29.60 20.14 1.85
C ALA A 480 -30.44 18.82 1.84
N ALA A 481 -30.37 17.92 0.84
CA ALA A 481 -30.20 18.00 -0.64
C ALA A 481 -30.38 16.58 -1.27
N ALA A 482 -30.99 16.42 -2.47
CA ALA A 482 -31.09 15.21 -3.34
C ALA A 482 -32.20 15.41 -4.42
N ASP A 483 -32.25 14.80 -5.62
CA ASP A 483 -31.21 14.24 -6.52
C ASP A 483 -31.75 14.07 -7.99
N GLU A 484 -30.86 13.82 -8.96
CA GLU A 484 -30.95 13.37 -10.40
C GLU A 484 -32.15 13.70 -11.36
N PRO A 485 -31.87 13.99 -12.66
CA PRO A 485 -32.83 14.05 -13.79
C PRO A 485 -32.62 12.98 -14.91
N SER A 486 -33.51 12.92 -15.91
CA SER A 486 -33.58 11.86 -16.95
C SER A 486 -33.50 12.31 -18.42
N GLU A 487 -32.78 11.53 -19.27
CA GLU A 487 -32.88 11.43 -20.76
C GLU A 487 -32.77 12.74 -21.61
N VAL A 488 -32.70 12.78 -22.95
CA VAL A 488 -32.80 11.81 -24.08
C VAL A 488 -31.91 12.29 -25.25
N ALA A 489 -31.56 11.42 -26.22
CA ALA A 489 -31.62 11.65 -27.69
C ALA A 489 -30.69 10.72 -28.51
N ALA A 490 -31.07 10.42 -29.76
CA ALA A 490 -30.29 9.60 -30.70
C ALA A 490 -30.53 10.00 -32.18
N SER A 491 -29.59 9.69 -33.08
CA SER A 491 -29.64 9.60 -34.56
C SER A 491 -28.24 9.80 -35.16
N ASP A 492 -27.90 9.41 -36.41
CA ASP A 492 -28.30 8.29 -37.29
C ASP A 492 -27.33 8.32 -38.51
N ALA A 493 -27.09 7.20 -39.21
CA ALA A 493 -26.59 7.10 -40.60
C ALA A 493 -26.19 5.66 -41.00
N VAL A 494 -26.41 5.29 -42.26
CA VAL A 494 -26.08 3.97 -42.85
C VAL A 494 -25.48 4.14 -44.26
N ALA A 495 -24.45 3.35 -44.60
CA ALA A 495 -24.01 3.06 -45.97
C ALA A 495 -23.26 1.70 -46.00
N ALA A 496 -23.14 1.06 -47.16
CA ALA A 496 -22.74 -0.35 -47.26
C ALA A 496 -22.00 -0.73 -48.56
N ASP A 497 -21.56 -2.00 -48.59
CA ASP A 497 -21.24 -2.87 -49.73
C ASP A 497 -19.88 -2.75 -50.44
N ALA A 498 -19.27 -3.93 -50.64
CA ALA A 498 -18.49 -4.38 -51.80
C ALA A 498 -17.80 -5.73 -51.49
N VAL A 499 -17.95 -6.73 -52.36
CA VAL A 499 -17.22 -8.01 -52.29
C VAL A 499 -16.56 -8.32 -53.64
N HIS A 500 -15.26 -8.62 -53.62
CA HIS A 500 -14.60 -9.40 -54.66
C HIS A 500 -13.40 -10.17 -54.10
N ALA A 501 -13.03 -11.25 -54.77
CA ALA A 501 -11.88 -12.09 -54.46
C ALA A 501 -11.06 -12.31 -55.73
N ASP A 502 -9.75 -12.51 -55.57
CA ASP A 502 -8.97 -13.36 -56.49
C ASP A 502 -7.79 -14.00 -55.73
N SER A 503 -6.92 -14.69 -56.46
CA SER A 503 -6.22 -15.91 -56.04
C SER A 503 -4.68 -15.77 -56.06
N GLU A 504 -3.97 -16.88 -55.78
CA GLU A 504 -2.56 -17.13 -56.14
C GLU A 504 -1.47 -16.29 -55.40
N GLU A 505 -0.25 -16.79 -55.13
CA GLU A 505 0.25 -18.18 -54.98
C GLU A 505 1.57 -18.21 -54.16
N THR A 506 1.99 -19.40 -53.72
CA THR A 506 3.37 -19.83 -53.35
C THR A 506 4.13 -19.32 -52.11
N ALA A 507 4.79 -20.32 -51.48
CA ALA A 507 6.16 -20.35 -50.96
C ALA A 507 6.58 -19.60 -49.67
N ALA A 508 6.77 -20.40 -48.61
CA ALA A 508 8.03 -20.68 -47.90
C ALA A 508 8.94 -19.52 -47.40
N ALA A 509 9.64 -19.62 -46.27
CA ALA A 509 10.06 -20.83 -45.54
C ALA A 509 10.17 -20.60 -44.02
N SER A 510 9.93 -21.65 -43.24
CA SER A 510 10.37 -21.74 -41.84
C SER A 510 11.83 -22.20 -41.75
N ALA A 511 12.53 -21.74 -40.72
CA ALA A 511 13.82 -22.27 -40.29
C ALA A 511 13.73 -22.56 -38.78
N GLU A 512 13.99 -23.81 -38.39
CA GLU A 512 13.67 -24.34 -37.07
C GLU A 512 14.86 -25.14 -36.51
N SER A 513 14.92 -25.27 -35.18
CA SER A 513 15.56 -26.37 -34.44
C SER A 513 17.11 -26.51 -34.40
N SER A 514 17.64 -26.16 -33.23
CA SER A 514 18.39 -27.00 -32.27
C SER A 514 19.43 -28.08 -32.68
N ALA A 515 20.38 -28.28 -31.77
CA ALA A 515 21.25 -29.45 -31.60
C ALA A 515 21.60 -29.57 -30.10
N ALA A 516 21.92 -30.72 -29.49
CA ALA A 516 21.68 -32.13 -29.85
C ALA A 516 21.74 -32.96 -28.52
N ALA A 517 21.27 -34.22 -28.53
CA ALA A 517 21.16 -35.05 -27.32
C ALA A 517 22.24 -36.15 -27.22
N ALA A 518 22.51 -36.62 -25.99
CA ALA A 518 23.26 -37.85 -25.69
C ALA A 518 22.72 -38.48 -24.37
N GLN A 519 22.81 -39.81 -24.22
CA GLN A 519 22.10 -40.56 -23.17
C GLN A 519 22.95 -41.65 -22.48
N GLN A 520 22.87 -41.72 -21.14
CA GLN A 520 22.87 -42.95 -20.30
C GLN A 520 24.13 -43.87 -20.32
N PRO A 521 24.22 -45.00 -19.55
CA PRO A 521 23.32 -45.52 -18.48
C PRO A 521 23.96 -45.95 -17.12
N ALA A 522 23.07 -46.12 -16.13
CA ALA A 522 22.99 -47.17 -15.08
C ALA A 522 24.14 -47.52 -14.09
N ALA A 523 23.89 -47.27 -12.80
CA ALA A 523 24.06 -48.15 -11.63
C ALA A 523 23.48 -47.45 -10.37
N ALA A 524 23.18 -48.04 -9.21
CA ALA A 524 22.53 -49.29 -8.77
C ALA A 524 22.69 -49.40 -7.23
N GLN A 525 21.59 -49.65 -6.49
CA GLN A 525 21.52 -50.19 -5.11
C GLN A 525 21.93 -49.32 -3.88
N GLN A 526 21.44 -49.78 -2.71
CA GLN A 526 21.70 -49.36 -1.30
C GLN A 526 21.23 -47.94 -0.91
N ALA A 527 20.38 -47.69 0.11
CA ALA A 527 19.81 -48.45 1.23
C ALA A 527 20.77 -48.82 2.38
N GLY A 528 20.49 -48.30 3.58
CA GLY A 528 21.42 -48.17 4.71
C GLY A 528 22.12 -46.79 4.69
N GLU A 529 22.50 -46.16 5.80
CA GLU A 529 22.33 -46.52 7.23
C GLU A 529 22.31 -45.23 8.10
N PRO A 530 22.48 -45.23 9.45
CA PRO A 530 21.39 -44.85 10.37
C PRO A 530 21.49 -43.44 10.98
N ASP A 531 20.38 -42.98 11.56
CA ASP A 531 20.34 -41.90 12.55
C ASP A 531 20.44 -42.50 13.96
N ALA A 532 21.43 -42.09 14.74
CA ALA A 532 21.73 -42.59 16.09
C ALA A 532 22.48 -41.54 16.92
N ARG A 533 22.39 -41.67 18.25
CA ARG A 533 23.00 -40.77 19.25
C ARG A 533 24.53 -40.79 19.26
#